data_AF-U4QIY5-F1
#
_entry.id   AF-U4QIY5-F1
#
_cell.length_a   1.000
_cell.length_b   1.000
_cell.length_c   1.000
_cell.angle_alpha   90.00
_cell.angle_beta   90.00
_cell.angle_gamma   90.00
#
_symmetry.space_group_name_H-M   'P 1'
#
loop_
_entity.id
_entity.type
_entity.pdbx_description
1 polymer ?
#
loop_
_entity_poly.entity_id
_entity_poly.type
_entity_poly.pdbx_seq_one_letter_code
_entity_poly.pdbx_strand_id
1 'polypeptide(L)'
;MMEVNEMLQLADEFFGYESGLYKKGARFDDKIALLYFNFPDIAKTKYYSKIKEFEVHTGWRVEINENVNKSAIDEIVYNLFPADVTINKISYMPYSGKVKVLAEGELPDGKMLSDKFKEITGLSLAVNEENETNPNILADTNINQMEQNEALRHIDEKFYAQPHRPYKKSIKVTSNGVKYIELSFISKPIGEKYSNVIKELERETGYSITVSDSCNQIEIINITKRLINEKGIKAKRNPSVFLDKMSVQLVVDQDIDDLIKKEIEKQFLDMTGLILEIK
;
A
#
# COMPACT_ATOMS: atom_id res chain seq x y z
N MET A 1 17.49 -32.38 4.59
CA MET A 1 16.76 -31.13 4.93
C MET A 1 17.36 -30.62 6.22
N MET A 2 17.80 -29.37 6.21
CA MET A 2 18.54 -28.72 7.29
C MET A 2 17.65 -28.44 8.51
N GLU A 3 18.23 -28.34 9.71
CA GLU A 3 17.52 -27.92 10.92
C GLU A 3 17.10 -26.43 10.79
N VAL A 4 16.05 -26.00 11.50
CA VAL A 4 15.51 -24.63 11.42
C VAL A 4 16.54 -23.58 11.79
N ASN A 5 17.21 -23.72 12.94
CA ASN A 5 18.13 -22.70 13.43
C ASN A 5 19.38 -22.63 12.55
N GLU A 6 19.85 -23.79 12.09
CA GLU A 6 20.95 -23.88 11.12
C GLU A 6 20.58 -23.19 9.80
N MET A 7 19.37 -23.45 9.28
CA MET A 7 18.86 -22.79 8.07
C MET A 7 18.74 -21.28 8.24
N LEU A 8 18.21 -20.82 9.40
CA LEU A 8 18.07 -19.40 9.67
C LEU A 8 19.44 -18.71 9.81
N GLN A 9 20.41 -19.36 10.44
CA GLN A 9 21.78 -18.83 10.51
C GLN A 9 22.41 -18.75 9.12
N LEU A 10 22.25 -19.79 8.30
CA LEU A 10 22.74 -19.79 6.93
C LEU A 10 22.09 -18.69 6.08
N ALA A 11 20.85 -18.31 6.36
CA ALA A 11 20.18 -17.22 5.65
C ALA A 11 20.93 -15.88 5.85
N ASP A 12 21.51 -15.62 7.02
CA ASP A 12 22.31 -14.41 7.25
C ASP A 12 23.61 -14.41 6.43
N GLU A 13 24.20 -15.59 6.24
CA GLU A 13 25.42 -15.75 5.46
C GLU A 13 25.16 -15.59 3.95
N PHE A 14 24.05 -16.16 3.46
CA PHE A 14 23.64 -16.05 2.06
C PHE A 14 23.21 -14.62 1.69
N PHE A 15 22.49 -13.99 2.61
CA PHE A 15 21.82 -12.70 2.45
C PHE A 15 22.35 -11.73 3.51
N GLY A 16 23.60 -11.30 3.33
CA GLY A 16 24.23 -10.29 4.20
C GLY A 16 23.48 -8.95 4.20
N TYR A 17 23.89 -8.03 5.07
CA TYR A 17 23.21 -6.74 5.32
C TYR A 17 22.81 -5.96 4.06
N GLU A 18 23.70 -5.90 3.05
CA GLU A 18 23.49 -5.26 1.74
C GLU A 18 22.28 -5.83 0.95
N SER A 19 21.80 -7.03 1.29
CA SER A 19 20.62 -7.60 0.67
C SER A 19 19.33 -6.92 1.12
N GLY A 20 19.36 -6.19 2.24
CA GLY A 20 18.19 -5.64 2.90
C GLY A 20 17.31 -6.70 3.56
N LEU A 21 17.85 -7.89 3.87
CA LEU A 21 17.15 -8.90 4.69
C LEU A 21 17.14 -8.38 6.13
N TYR A 22 15.96 -8.04 6.66
CA TYR A 22 15.83 -7.45 7.99
C TYR A 22 15.12 -8.36 8.98
N LYS A 23 14.42 -9.39 8.50
CA LYS A 23 13.78 -10.40 9.33
C LYS A 23 13.75 -11.74 8.60
N LYS A 24 13.87 -12.81 9.39
CA LYS A 24 13.75 -14.20 8.94
C LYS A 24 12.90 -14.99 9.92
N GLY A 25 12.28 -16.04 9.43
CA GLY A 25 11.48 -16.97 10.23
C GLY A 25 11.25 -18.27 9.47
N ALA A 26 10.47 -19.16 10.06
CA ALA A 26 10.16 -20.44 9.43
C ALA A 26 8.69 -20.83 9.70
N ARG A 27 8.05 -21.45 8.71
CA ARG A 27 6.88 -22.30 8.92
C ARG A 27 7.36 -23.74 8.91
N PHE A 28 7.54 -24.29 10.12
CA PHE A 28 8.20 -25.59 10.31
C PHE A 28 7.44 -26.74 9.65
N ASP A 29 6.11 -26.74 9.75
CA ASP A 29 5.29 -27.82 9.19
C ASP A 29 5.29 -27.79 7.66
N ASP A 30 5.28 -26.58 7.08
CA ASP A 30 5.26 -26.38 5.62
C ASP A 30 6.66 -26.49 4.97
N LYS A 31 7.72 -26.59 5.78
CA LYS A 31 9.12 -26.51 5.34
C LYS A 31 9.43 -25.25 4.53
N ILE A 32 8.93 -24.11 5.03
CA ILE A 32 9.10 -22.81 4.40
C ILE A 32 9.98 -21.90 5.26
N ALA A 33 11.06 -21.40 4.68
CA ALA A 33 11.85 -20.29 5.18
C ALA A 33 11.17 -18.98 4.78
N LEU A 34 10.78 -18.17 5.77
CA LEU A 34 10.16 -16.87 5.58
C LEU A 34 11.23 -15.79 5.60
N LEU A 35 11.45 -15.11 4.47
CA LEU A 35 12.45 -14.05 4.35
C LEU A 35 11.76 -12.70 4.14
N TYR A 36 12.17 -11.69 4.90
CA TYR A 36 11.61 -10.34 4.85
C TYR A 36 12.70 -9.38 4.39
N PHE A 37 12.59 -8.94 3.15
CA PHE A 37 13.47 -7.94 2.55
C PHE A 37 12.82 -6.57 2.63
N ASN A 38 13.63 -5.51 2.75
CA ASN A 38 13.13 -4.13 2.77
C ASN A 38 12.27 -3.80 1.54
N PHE A 39 12.71 -4.28 0.38
CA PHE A 39 12.07 -4.07 -0.91
C PHE A 39 11.92 -5.43 -1.63
N PRO A 40 10.80 -6.13 -1.45
CA PRO A 40 10.69 -7.54 -1.82
C PRO A 40 10.71 -7.79 -3.32
N ASP A 41 10.10 -6.91 -4.12
CA ASP A 41 10.05 -7.10 -5.58
C ASP A 41 11.45 -6.99 -6.22
N ILE A 42 12.26 -6.02 -5.82
CA ILE A 42 13.66 -5.93 -6.30
C ILE A 42 14.52 -7.05 -5.72
N ALA A 43 14.32 -7.45 -4.45
CA ALA A 43 15.06 -8.55 -3.83
C ALA A 43 14.81 -9.89 -4.54
N LYS A 44 13.57 -10.18 -4.94
CA LYS A 44 13.22 -11.38 -5.70
C LYS A 44 13.97 -11.48 -7.02
N THR A 45 14.05 -10.37 -7.74
CA THR A 45 14.74 -10.32 -9.03
C THR A 45 16.26 -10.38 -8.82
N LYS A 46 16.80 -9.53 -7.95
CA LYS A 46 18.24 -9.37 -7.74
C LYS A 46 18.88 -10.62 -7.11
N TYR A 47 18.18 -11.29 -6.21
CA TYR A 47 18.69 -12.44 -5.46
C TYR A 47 18.08 -13.77 -5.90
N TYR A 48 17.40 -13.82 -7.05
CA TYR A 48 16.73 -15.03 -7.55
C TYR A 48 17.61 -16.28 -7.48
N SER A 49 18.81 -16.21 -8.07
CA SER A 49 19.74 -17.36 -8.12
C SER A 49 20.22 -17.75 -6.73
N LYS A 50 20.52 -16.78 -5.85
CA LYS A 50 20.91 -17.05 -4.46
C LYS A 50 19.78 -17.70 -3.66
N ILE A 51 18.54 -17.28 -3.89
CA ILE A 51 17.36 -17.90 -3.29
C ILE A 51 17.25 -19.36 -3.73
N LYS A 52 17.41 -19.65 -5.03
CA LYS A 52 17.39 -21.03 -5.53
C LYS A 52 18.51 -21.88 -4.98
N GLU A 53 19.72 -21.34 -4.90
CA GLU A 53 20.85 -22.01 -4.27
C GLU A 53 20.57 -22.31 -2.78
N PHE A 54 20.05 -21.34 -2.05
CA PHE A 54 19.65 -21.50 -0.66
C PHE A 54 18.58 -22.58 -0.49
N GLU A 55 17.55 -22.59 -1.34
CA GLU A 55 16.50 -23.62 -1.32
C GLU A 55 17.09 -25.03 -1.54
N VAL A 56 17.99 -25.18 -2.52
CA VAL A 56 18.66 -26.46 -2.82
C VAL A 56 19.55 -26.90 -1.66
N HIS A 57 20.35 -25.98 -1.11
CA HIS A 57 21.33 -26.30 -0.07
C HIS A 57 20.67 -26.67 1.26
N THR A 58 19.60 -25.97 1.62
CA THR A 58 18.87 -26.20 2.89
C THR A 58 17.79 -27.28 2.77
N GLY A 59 17.24 -27.47 1.58
CA GLY A 59 16.02 -28.24 1.34
C GLY A 59 14.74 -27.54 1.81
N TRP A 60 14.82 -26.27 2.23
CA TRP A 60 13.67 -25.45 2.60
C TRP A 60 13.19 -24.64 1.41
N ARG A 61 11.87 -24.52 1.23
CA ARG A 61 11.34 -23.57 0.24
C ARG A 61 11.39 -22.16 0.80
N VAL A 62 11.75 -21.18 -0.01
CA VAL A 62 11.73 -19.77 0.40
C VAL A 62 10.41 -19.13 0.02
N GLU A 63 9.82 -18.41 0.98
CA GLU A 63 8.73 -17.48 0.73
C GLU A 63 9.16 -16.09 1.19
N ILE A 64 9.13 -15.13 0.26
CA ILE A 64 9.47 -13.75 0.55
C ILE A 64 8.20 -13.01 0.95
N ASN A 65 8.26 -12.28 2.06
CA ASN A 65 7.21 -11.37 2.45
C ASN A 65 7.03 -10.27 1.39
N GLU A 66 5.79 -10.03 0.98
CA GLU A 66 5.49 -9.11 -0.13
C GLU A 66 5.40 -7.63 0.30
N ASN A 67 5.41 -7.31 1.60
CA ASN A 67 5.24 -5.93 2.04
C ASN A 67 6.56 -5.17 2.03
N VAL A 68 6.54 -3.97 1.45
CA VAL A 68 7.62 -3.00 1.57
C VAL A 68 7.83 -2.58 3.03
N ASN A 69 9.09 -2.59 3.48
CA ASN A 69 9.47 -2.02 4.77
C ASN A 69 9.50 -0.48 4.66
N LYS A 70 8.45 0.15 5.17
CA LYS A 70 8.32 1.62 5.10
C LYS A 70 9.45 2.35 5.82
N SER A 71 9.98 1.80 6.91
CA SER A 71 11.08 2.43 7.64
C SER A 71 12.39 2.45 6.83
N ALA A 72 12.57 1.50 5.92
CA ALA A 72 13.74 1.48 5.04
C ALA A 72 13.65 2.55 3.93
N ILE A 73 12.45 3.02 3.58
CA ILE A 73 12.29 4.12 2.61
C ILE A 73 12.98 5.37 3.13
N ASP A 74 12.76 5.70 4.39
CA ASP A 74 13.33 6.90 5.02
C ASP A 74 14.87 6.86 4.97
N GLU A 75 15.46 5.73 5.35
CA GLU A 75 16.92 5.53 5.30
C GLU A 75 17.49 5.73 3.88
N ILE A 76 16.85 5.16 2.86
CA ILE A 76 17.30 5.36 1.47
C ILE A 76 17.18 6.83 1.06
N VAL A 77 16.10 7.52 1.43
CA VAL A 77 15.93 8.94 1.11
C VAL A 77 17.03 9.77 1.78
N TYR A 78 17.28 9.59 3.08
CA TYR A 78 18.34 10.35 3.78
C TYR A 78 19.74 10.06 3.24
N ASN A 79 20.03 8.83 2.79
CA ASN A 79 21.33 8.48 2.23
C ASN A 79 21.52 8.97 0.78
N LEU A 80 20.43 9.07 0.02
CA LEU A 80 20.48 9.47 -1.38
C LEU A 80 20.49 11.00 -1.56
N PHE A 81 19.87 11.73 -0.64
CA PHE A 81 19.77 13.19 -0.68
C PHE A 81 21.04 13.82 -0.08
N PRO A 82 21.47 15.01 -0.56
CA PRO A 82 22.59 15.74 0.03
C PRO A 82 22.36 16.08 1.50
N ALA A 83 23.43 16.13 2.29
CA ALA A 83 23.36 16.38 3.73
C ALA A 83 22.87 17.79 4.11
N ASP A 84 22.99 18.75 3.19
CA ASP A 84 22.54 20.13 3.33
C ASP A 84 21.08 20.35 2.88
N VAL A 85 20.44 19.32 2.31
CA VAL A 85 19.02 19.34 1.97
C VAL A 85 18.17 18.97 3.18
N THR A 86 17.20 19.82 3.50
CA THR A 86 16.24 19.57 4.59
C THR A 86 15.07 18.76 4.05
N ILE A 87 14.88 17.54 4.55
CA ILE A 87 13.72 16.70 4.22
C ILE A 87 12.58 17.02 5.19
N ASN A 88 11.53 17.68 4.68
CA ASN A 88 10.36 18.07 5.47
C ASN A 88 9.37 16.91 5.64
N LYS A 89 9.22 16.07 4.61
CA LYS A 89 8.23 14.99 4.62
C LYS A 89 8.57 13.90 3.61
N ILE A 90 8.39 12.66 4.05
CA ILE A 90 8.40 11.46 3.19
C ILE A 90 7.02 10.83 3.24
N SER A 91 6.50 10.39 2.10
CA SER A 91 5.18 9.75 2.01
C SER A 91 5.21 8.60 1.01
N TYR A 92 4.87 7.41 1.46
CA TYR A 92 4.73 6.23 0.62
C TYR A 92 3.27 6.03 0.22
N MET A 93 3.02 5.87 -1.08
CA MET A 93 1.73 5.61 -1.70
C MET A 93 1.72 4.16 -2.19
N PRO A 94 1.16 3.20 -1.41
CA PRO A 94 1.24 1.78 -1.74
C PRO A 94 0.61 1.45 -3.08
N TYR A 95 -0.59 2.00 -3.36
CA TYR A 95 -1.33 1.71 -4.58
C TYR A 95 -0.56 2.01 -5.87
N SER A 96 0.26 3.06 -5.88
CA SER A 96 1.04 3.48 -7.05
C SER A 96 2.51 3.08 -6.98
N GLY A 97 2.97 2.47 -5.87
CA GLY A 97 4.40 2.21 -5.66
C GLY A 97 5.26 3.49 -5.71
N LYS A 98 4.68 4.64 -5.30
CA LYS A 98 5.33 5.97 -5.39
C LYS A 98 5.71 6.48 -4.01
N VAL A 99 6.92 7.01 -3.90
CA VAL A 99 7.42 7.74 -2.74
C VAL A 99 7.49 9.22 -3.12
N LYS A 100 6.88 10.06 -2.29
CA LYS A 100 6.93 11.51 -2.41
C LYS A 100 7.80 12.07 -1.30
N VAL A 101 8.72 12.96 -1.69
CA VAL A 101 9.59 13.67 -0.77
C VAL A 101 9.39 15.16 -0.96
N LEU A 102 9.07 15.86 0.14
CA LEU A 102 9.13 17.31 0.21
C LEU A 102 10.45 17.68 0.86
N ALA A 103 11.28 18.42 0.14
CA ALA A 103 12.62 18.79 0.57
C ALA A 103 12.96 20.24 0.18
N GLU A 104 13.75 20.91 1.00
CA GLU A 104 14.25 22.28 0.82
C GLU A 104 15.77 22.29 0.70
N GLY A 105 16.30 23.06 -0.26
CA GLY A 105 17.73 23.14 -0.54
C GLY A 105 18.05 22.92 -2.02
N GLU A 106 19.34 22.91 -2.35
CA GLU A 106 19.80 22.63 -3.72
C GLU A 106 19.77 21.12 -3.96
N LEU A 107 18.78 20.68 -4.74
CA LEU A 107 18.65 19.28 -5.10
C LEU A 107 19.52 18.95 -6.33
N PRO A 108 20.17 17.78 -6.34
CA PRO A 108 20.74 17.21 -7.55
C PRO A 108 19.69 17.04 -8.64
N ASP A 109 20.13 16.69 -9.86
CA ASP A 109 19.21 16.34 -10.95
C ASP A 109 18.14 15.34 -10.46
N GLY A 110 16.88 15.77 -10.45
CA GLY A 110 15.75 15.00 -9.96
C GLY A 110 15.59 13.67 -10.70
N LYS A 111 15.97 13.61 -11.99
CA LYS A 111 15.96 12.36 -12.75
C LYS A 111 17.03 11.40 -12.24
N MET A 112 18.24 11.89 -11.96
CA MET A 112 19.31 11.07 -11.37
C MET A 112 18.89 10.50 -10.01
N LEU A 113 18.27 11.30 -9.15
CA LEU A 113 17.76 10.84 -7.86
C LEU A 113 16.68 9.76 -8.05
N SER A 114 15.73 9.99 -8.95
CA SER A 114 14.65 9.04 -9.21
C SER A 114 15.16 7.71 -9.76
N ASP A 115 16.11 7.75 -10.70
CA ASP A 115 16.72 6.55 -11.29
C ASP A 115 17.48 5.73 -10.23
N LYS A 116 18.32 6.38 -9.40
CA LYS A 116 19.04 5.71 -8.31
C LYS A 116 18.10 5.14 -7.25
N PHE A 117 17.07 5.89 -6.87
CA PHE A 117 16.08 5.43 -5.90
C PHE A 117 15.35 4.18 -6.40
N LYS A 118 14.95 4.18 -7.68
CA LYS A 118 14.28 3.06 -8.32
C LYS A 118 15.19 1.84 -8.46
N GLU A 119 16.46 2.03 -8.74
CA GLU A 119 17.44 0.93 -8.80
C GLU A 119 17.57 0.22 -7.44
N ILE A 120 17.60 0.98 -6.34
CA ILE A 120 17.74 0.44 -4.98
C ILE A 120 16.45 -0.21 -4.48
N THR A 121 15.30 0.45 -4.72
CA THR A 121 14.05 0.11 -4.04
C THR A 121 13.02 -0.57 -4.93
N GLY A 122 13.14 -0.45 -6.26
CA GLY A 122 12.09 -0.78 -7.22
C GLY A 122 10.91 0.19 -7.24
N LEU A 123 10.87 1.20 -6.37
CA LEU A 123 9.79 2.17 -6.23
C LEU A 123 10.09 3.44 -7.05
N SER A 124 9.04 4.19 -7.40
CA SER A 124 9.20 5.50 -8.04
C SER A 124 9.39 6.61 -7.00
N LEU A 125 10.25 7.58 -7.30
CA LEU A 125 10.48 8.76 -6.46
C LEU A 125 10.00 10.02 -7.17
N ALA A 126 9.26 10.86 -6.44
CA ALA A 126 8.95 12.22 -6.81
C ALA A 126 9.40 13.18 -5.72
N VAL A 127 10.11 14.22 -6.11
CA VAL A 127 10.70 15.21 -5.20
C VAL A 127 10.11 16.57 -5.52
N ASN A 128 9.49 17.20 -4.54
CA ASN A 128 8.83 18.50 -4.69
C ASN A 128 7.80 18.57 -5.83
N GLU A 129 7.41 17.43 -6.42
CA GLU A 129 6.23 17.36 -7.23
C GLU A 129 5.05 17.59 -6.29
N GLU A 130 4.25 18.60 -6.61
CA GLU A 130 2.91 18.68 -6.07
C GLU A 130 2.21 17.35 -6.37
N ASN A 131 1.13 17.04 -5.65
CA ASN A 131 0.24 16.01 -6.19
C ASN A 131 -0.01 16.39 -7.66
N GLU A 132 -0.22 15.41 -8.54
CA GLU A 132 -1.11 15.67 -9.67
C GLU A 132 -2.50 15.96 -9.06
N THR A 133 -2.60 17.07 -8.32
CA THR A 133 -3.82 17.82 -8.19
C THR A 133 -4.19 18.08 -9.63
N ASN A 134 -5.32 17.47 -10.04
CA ASN A 134 -5.95 17.76 -11.32
C ASN A 134 -5.71 19.26 -11.62
N PRO A 135 -5.27 19.65 -12.82
CA PRO A 135 -5.02 21.06 -13.14
C PRO A 135 -6.21 21.99 -12.81
N ASN A 136 -7.41 21.44 -12.59
CA ASN A 136 -8.59 22.11 -12.05
C ASN A 136 -8.49 22.58 -10.58
N ILE A 137 -7.55 22.11 -9.76
CA ILE A 137 -7.40 22.56 -8.35
C ILE A 137 -6.82 23.98 -8.28
N LEU A 138 -6.11 24.40 -9.33
CA LEU A 138 -5.48 25.71 -9.41
C LEU A 138 -6.38 26.78 -10.06
N ALA A 139 -7.52 26.40 -10.64
CA ALA A 139 -8.26 27.28 -11.57
C ALA A 139 -9.45 28.04 -10.98
N ASP A 140 -10.00 27.65 -9.83
CA ASP A 140 -11.12 28.38 -9.23
C ASP A 140 -11.02 28.38 -7.69
N THR A 141 -10.29 29.35 -7.13
CA THR A 141 -10.65 29.89 -5.81
C THR A 141 -12.04 30.51 -5.94
N ASN A 142 -13.06 29.66 -5.82
CA ASN A 142 -14.44 30.03 -6.02
C ASN A 142 -14.88 31.01 -4.92
N ILE A 143 -15.38 32.16 -5.35
CA ILE A 143 -15.98 33.25 -4.54
C ILE A 143 -17.18 32.74 -3.67
N ASN A 144 -17.57 31.47 -3.83
CA ASN A 144 -18.73 30.83 -3.22
C ASN A 144 -18.42 29.46 -2.56
N GLN A 145 -17.19 29.25 -2.08
CA GLN A 145 -16.82 28.03 -1.35
C GLN A 145 -17.62 27.92 -0.03
N MET A 146 -18.23 26.75 0.21
CA MET A 146 -18.96 26.46 1.44
C MET A 146 -18.06 26.56 2.68
N GLU A 147 -18.67 26.84 3.83
CA GLU A 147 -17.98 26.68 5.11
C GLU A 147 -17.52 25.22 5.28
N GLN A 148 -16.39 25.00 5.96
CA GLN A 148 -15.75 23.67 6.04
C GLN A 148 -16.68 22.60 6.61
N ASN A 149 -17.34 22.85 7.73
CA ASN A 149 -18.21 21.86 8.35
C ASN A 149 -19.49 21.65 7.55
N GLU A 150 -20.00 22.70 6.90
CA GLU A 150 -21.11 22.58 5.95
C GLU A 150 -20.77 21.67 4.77
N ALA A 151 -19.61 21.88 4.13
CA ALA A 151 -19.13 21.03 3.04
C ALA A 151 -18.96 19.56 3.49
N LEU A 152 -18.38 19.34 4.68
CA LEU A 152 -18.20 17.99 5.22
C LEU A 152 -19.52 17.29 5.55
N ARG A 153 -20.52 18.03 6.05
CA ARG A 153 -21.88 17.51 6.28
C ARG A 153 -22.57 17.16 4.97
N HIS A 154 -22.45 18.03 3.96
CA HIS A 154 -23.03 17.79 2.64
C HIS A 154 -22.47 16.53 1.98
N ILE A 155 -21.17 16.26 2.15
CA ILE A 155 -20.54 15.00 1.72
C ILE A 155 -21.18 13.81 2.44
N ASP A 156 -21.40 13.89 3.76
CA ASP A 156 -22.04 12.80 4.52
C ASP A 156 -23.46 12.51 4.03
N GLU A 157 -24.25 13.55 3.76
CA GLU A 157 -25.60 13.44 3.23
C GLU A 157 -25.60 12.76 1.85
N LYS A 158 -24.71 13.17 0.95
CA LYS A 158 -24.59 12.62 -0.41
C LYS A 158 -24.17 11.14 -0.40
N PHE A 159 -23.30 10.74 0.54
CA PHE A 159 -22.86 9.36 0.68
C PHE A 159 -23.76 8.50 1.58
N TYR A 160 -24.76 9.06 2.26
CA TYR A 160 -25.61 8.32 3.20
C TYR A 160 -26.33 7.14 2.54
N ALA A 161 -26.86 7.29 1.34
CA ALA A 161 -27.54 6.18 0.65
C ALA A 161 -26.59 5.27 -0.15
N GLN A 162 -25.29 5.58 -0.18
CA GLN A 162 -24.34 4.85 -1.02
C GLN A 162 -23.86 3.56 -0.35
N PRO A 163 -23.63 2.48 -1.14
CA PRO A 163 -23.08 1.22 -0.61
C PRO A 163 -21.72 1.37 0.07
N HIS A 164 -20.89 2.29 -0.42
CA HIS A 164 -19.59 2.61 0.16
C HIS A 164 -19.56 4.08 0.55
N ARG A 165 -18.90 4.37 1.68
CA ARG A 165 -18.76 5.72 2.23
C ARG A 165 -17.31 6.00 2.59
N PRO A 166 -16.83 7.25 2.48
CA PRO A 166 -15.54 7.61 3.01
C PRO A 166 -15.59 7.49 4.54
N TYR A 167 -14.66 6.74 5.13
CA TYR A 167 -14.57 6.58 6.58
C TYR A 167 -13.86 7.78 7.24
N LYS A 168 -13.10 8.55 6.45
CA LYS A 168 -12.42 9.77 6.88
C LYS A 168 -12.53 10.82 5.79
N LYS A 169 -12.72 12.07 6.22
CA LYS A 169 -12.72 13.26 5.39
C LYS A 169 -11.70 14.22 5.99
N SER A 170 -10.85 14.84 5.20
CA SER A 170 -9.80 15.71 5.70
C SER A 170 -9.64 16.94 4.84
N ILE A 171 -9.65 18.11 5.46
CA ILE A 171 -9.22 19.35 4.79
C ILE A 171 -7.68 19.32 4.73
N LYS A 172 -7.17 19.44 3.52
CA LYS A 172 -5.75 19.52 3.22
C LYS A 172 -5.46 20.88 2.60
N VAL A 173 -4.20 21.27 2.66
CA VAL A 173 -3.72 22.53 2.09
C VAL A 173 -2.56 22.20 1.17
N THR A 174 -2.59 22.74 -0.05
CA THR A 174 -1.45 22.66 -0.98
C THR A 174 -0.30 23.53 -0.48
N SER A 175 0.89 23.34 -1.06
CA SER A 175 2.06 24.23 -0.92
C SER A 175 1.69 25.70 -1.13
N ASN A 176 0.83 25.97 -2.11
CA ASN A 176 0.40 27.32 -2.48
C ASN A 176 -0.76 27.84 -1.63
N GLY A 177 -1.11 27.17 -0.52
CA GLY A 177 -2.12 27.63 0.43
C GLY A 177 -3.57 27.30 0.06
N VAL A 178 -3.81 26.56 -1.04
CA VAL A 178 -5.16 26.23 -1.51
C VAL A 178 -5.73 25.06 -0.71
N LYS A 179 -6.94 25.23 -0.15
CA LYS A 179 -7.62 24.17 0.59
C LYS A 179 -8.34 23.20 -0.35
N TYR A 180 -8.23 21.91 -0.07
CA TYR A 180 -8.96 20.85 -0.76
C TYR A 180 -9.42 19.78 0.23
N ILE A 181 -10.38 18.94 -0.17
CA ILE A 181 -10.86 17.82 0.63
C ILE A 181 -10.21 16.53 0.12
N GLU A 182 -9.67 15.73 1.03
CA GLU A 182 -9.26 14.36 0.78
C GLU A 182 -10.26 13.40 1.44
N LEU A 183 -10.81 12.49 0.64
CA LEU A 183 -11.72 11.43 1.08
C LEU A 183 -10.96 10.10 1.16
N SER A 184 -10.94 9.49 2.35
CA SER A 184 -10.41 8.14 2.53
C SER A 184 -11.56 7.13 2.53
N PHE A 185 -11.59 6.27 1.51
CA PHE A 185 -12.46 5.09 1.43
C PHE A 185 -11.71 3.86 1.95
N ILE A 186 -12.39 2.71 2.03
CA ILE A 186 -11.74 1.45 2.39
C ILE A 186 -10.52 1.15 1.52
N SER A 187 -10.57 1.55 0.25
CA SER A 187 -9.46 1.53 -0.70
C SER A 187 -9.68 2.61 -1.76
N LYS A 188 -8.61 2.97 -2.48
CA LYS A 188 -8.70 3.93 -3.59
C LYS A 188 -9.60 3.45 -4.74
N PRO A 189 -9.52 2.20 -5.23
CA PRO A 189 -10.44 1.72 -6.27
C PRO A 189 -11.91 1.86 -5.90
N ILE A 190 -12.28 1.68 -4.63
CA ILE A 190 -13.66 1.92 -4.18
C ILE A 190 -14.03 3.38 -4.27
N GLY A 191 -13.17 4.30 -3.84
CA GLY A 191 -13.42 5.74 -3.97
C GLY A 191 -13.54 6.20 -5.42
N GLU A 192 -12.72 5.64 -6.32
CA GLU A 192 -12.73 5.97 -7.76
C GLU A 192 -14.05 5.59 -8.46
N LYS A 193 -14.76 4.56 -7.97
CA LYS A 193 -16.12 4.22 -8.43
C LYS A 193 -17.11 5.38 -8.27
N TYR A 194 -16.83 6.32 -7.35
CA TYR A 194 -17.69 7.47 -7.06
C TYR A 194 -17.21 8.77 -7.72
N SER A 195 -16.34 8.70 -8.74
CA SER A 195 -15.82 9.89 -9.44
C SER A 195 -16.89 10.88 -9.90
N ASN A 196 -18.05 10.41 -10.37
CA ASN A 196 -19.17 11.28 -10.75
C ASN A 196 -19.80 12.00 -9.55
N VAL A 197 -20.02 11.28 -8.44
CA VAL A 197 -20.56 11.86 -7.19
C VAL A 197 -19.58 12.87 -6.61
N ILE A 198 -18.28 12.57 -6.68
CA ILE A 198 -17.21 13.46 -6.22
C ILE A 198 -17.20 14.75 -7.05
N LYS A 199 -17.29 14.67 -8.39
CA LYS A 199 -17.38 15.86 -9.25
C LYS A 199 -18.62 16.71 -8.99
N GLU A 200 -19.75 16.08 -8.64
CA GLU A 200 -20.94 16.82 -8.20
C GLU A 200 -20.66 17.57 -6.90
N LEU A 201 -20.09 16.89 -5.91
CA LEU A 201 -19.71 17.51 -4.64
C LEU A 201 -18.69 18.65 -4.82
N GLU A 202 -17.75 18.53 -5.76
CA GLU A 202 -16.80 19.61 -6.08
C GLU A 202 -17.54 20.87 -6.54
N ARG A 203 -18.52 20.72 -7.46
CA ARG A 203 -19.34 21.84 -7.95
C ARG A 203 -20.25 22.42 -6.86
N GLU A 204 -20.85 21.56 -6.05
CA GLU A 204 -21.80 21.95 -5.00
C GLU A 204 -21.09 22.66 -3.85
N THR A 205 -19.91 22.20 -3.44
CA THR A 205 -19.18 22.70 -2.26
C THR A 205 -18.16 23.79 -2.57
N GLY A 206 -17.67 23.85 -3.81
CA GLY A 206 -16.56 24.71 -4.20
C GLY A 206 -15.20 24.25 -3.65
N TYR A 207 -15.10 23.03 -3.11
CA TYR A 207 -13.82 22.39 -2.81
C TYR A 207 -13.40 21.49 -3.95
N SER A 208 -12.12 21.48 -4.30
CA SER A 208 -11.56 20.32 -4.99
C SER A 208 -11.56 19.12 -4.05
N ILE A 209 -11.89 17.94 -4.58
CA ILE A 209 -12.04 16.71 -3.79
C ILE A 209 -11.22 15.60 -4.43
N THR A 210 -10.39 14.94 -3.63
CA THR A 210 -9.50 13.85 -4.07
C THR A 210 -9.76 12.58 -3.26
N VAL A 211 -9.44 11.43 -3.83
CA VAL A 211 -9.49 10.14 -3.14
C VAL A 211 -8.08 9.79 -2.64
N SER A 212 -7.97 9.46 -1.36
CA SER A 212 -6.70 9.09 -0.74
C SER A 212 -6.19 7.74 -1.26
N ASP A 213 -4.87 7.60 -1.41
CA ASP A 213 -4.20 6.32 -1.72
C ASP A 213 -4.13 5.35 -0.52
N SER A 214 -4.62 5.75 0.65
CA SER A 214 -4.65 4.89 1.84
C SER A 214 -5.69 3.77 1.72
N CYS A 215 -5.39 2.61 2.30
CA CYS A 215 -6.37 1.53 2.49
C CYS A 215 -6.65 1.31 3.98
N ASN A 216 -7.90 1.06 4.34
CA ASN A 216 -8.29 0.69 5.69
C ASN A 216 -8.05 -0.81 5.93
N GLN A 217 -6.79 -1.17 6.21
CA GLN A 217 -6.35 -2.55 6.39
C GLN A 217 -7.14 -3.30 7.46
N ILE A 218 -7.50 -2.64 8.56
CA ILE A 218 -8.28 -3.26 9.64
C ILE A 218 -9.64 -3.70 9.11
N GLU A 219 -10.34 -2.81 8.41
CA GLU A 219 -11.66 -3.12 7.86
C GLU A 219 -11.59 -4.17 6.76
N ILE A 220 -10.55 -4.15 5.92
CA ILE A 220 -10.30 -5.19 4.91
C ILE A 220 -10.18 -6.57 5.56
N ILE A 221 -9.44 -6.68 6.68
CA ILE A 221 -9.30 -7.93 7.44
C ILE A 221 -10.65 -8.35 8.05
N ASN A 222 -11.41 -7.40 8.60
CA ASN A 222 -12.71 -7.67 9.20
C ASN A 222 -13.73 -8.19 8.17
N ILE A 223 -13.79 -7.57 6.99
CA ILE A 223 -14.65 -8.01 5.89
C ILE A 223 -14.24 -9.42 5.44
N THR A 224 -12.94 -9.68 5.27
CA THR A 224 -12.44 -11.03 4.92
C THR A 224 -12.95 -12.07 5.92
N LYS A 225 -12.79 -11.80 7.23
CA LYS A 225 -13.22 -12.70 8.30
C LYS A 225 -14.73 -12.88 8.34
N ARG A 226 -15.50 -11.81 8.12
CA ARG A 226 -16.96 -11.89 8.11
C ARG A 226 -17.46 -12.78 6.97
N LEU A 227 -16.98 -12.56 5.74
CA LEU A 227 -17.43 -13.30 4.56
C LEU A 227 -17.20 -14.81 4.69
N ILE A 228 -16.05 -15.23 5.21
CA ILE A 228 -15.77 -16.65 5.41
C ILE A 228 -16.58 -17.26 6.55
N ASN A 229 -16.78 -16.50 7.65
CA ASN A 229 -17.57 -16.96 8.79
C ASN A 229 -19.05 -17.14 8.43
N GLU A 230 -19.61 -16.28 7.58
CA GLU A 230 -20.97 -16.40 7.05
C GLU A 230 -21.19 -17.69 6.25
N LYS A 231 -20.12 -18.25 5.68
CA LYS A 231 -20.12 -19.53 4.96
C LYS A 231 -19.66 -20.72 5.83
N GLY A 232 -19.45 -20.51 7.13
CA GLY A 232 -19.00 -21.53 8.07
C GLY A 232 -17.54 -21.98 7.87
N ILE A 233 -16.72 -21.19 7.18
CA ILE A 233 -15.33 -21.51 6.85
C ILE A 233 -14.41 -20.99 7.95
N LYS A 234 -13.45 -21.82 8.40
CA LYS A 234 -12.45 -21.42 9.39
C LYS A 234 -11.12 -21.05 8.73
N ALA A 235 -10.62 -19.87 9.09
CA ALA A 235 -9.28 -19.45 8.72
C ALA A 235 -8.22 -20.20 9.55
N LYS A 236 -7.21 -20.75 8.88
CA LYS A 236 -6.02 -21.36 9.52
C LYS A 236 -5.17 -20.30 10.23
N ARG A 237 -5.12 -19.10 9.67
CA ARG A 237 -4.34 -17.96 10.18
C ARG A 237 -4.99 -16.63 9.80
N ASN A 238 -4.52 -15.54 10.39
CA ASN A 238 -5.00 -14.20 10.02
C ASN A 238 -4.78 -13.92 8.52
N PRO A 239 -5.73 -13.25 7.84
CA PRO A 239 -5.55 -12.82 6.46
C PRO A 239 -4.30 -11.95 6.32
N SER A 240 -3.49 -12.25 5.30
CA SER A 240 -2.33 -11.45 4.94
C SER A 240 -2.77 -10.39 3.93
N VAL A 241 -2.51 -9.11 4.22
CA VAL A 241 -2.90 -7.99 3.36
C VAL A 241 -1.65 -7.43 2.69
N PHE A 242 -1.72 -7.24 1.37
CA PHE A 242 -0.67 -6.72 0.51
C PHE A 242 -1.20 -5.46 -0.19
N LEU A 243 -0.90 -4.30 0.38
CA LEU A 243 -1.53 -3.02 -0.02
C LEU A 243 -0.99 -2.47 -1.33
N ASP A 244 0.25 -2.77 -1.65
CA ASP A 244 0.91 -2.49 -2.93
C ASP A 244 0.32 -3.30 -4.08
N LYS A 245 -0.09 -4.55 -3.79
CA LYS A 245 -0.68 -5.48 -4.78
C LYS A 245 -2.20 -5.44 -4.81
N MET A 246 -2.81 -4.64 -3.94
CA MET A 246 -4.26 -4.58 -3.74
C MET A 246 -4.88 -5.97 -3.57
N SER A 247 -4.23 -6.80 -2.76
CA SER A 247 -4.65 -8.19 -2.58
C SER A 247 -4.62 -8.63 -1.12
N VAL A 248 -5.41 -9.65 -0.84
CA VAL A 248 -5.47 -10.35 0.44
C VAL A 248 -5.32 -11.83 0.18
N GLN A 249 -4.49 -12.48 0.98
CA GLN A 249 -4.37 -13.93 0.98
C GLN A 249 -4.92 -14.50 2.27
N LEU A 250 -5.78 -15.49 2.14
CA LEU A 250 -6.37 -16.23 3.24
C LEU A 250 -5.98 -17.70 3.10
N VAL A 251 -5.52 -18.30 4.20
CA VAL A 251 -5.32 -19.76 4.27
C VAL A 251 -6.40 -20.36 5.16
N VAL A 252 -7.04 -21.43 4.69
CA VAL A 252 -8.10 -22.16 5.39
C VAL A 252 -7.67 -23.60 5.71
N ASP A 253 -8.33 -24.23 6.69
CA ASP A 253 -8.03 -25.60 7.13
C ASP A 253 -8.94 -26.65 6.47
N GLN A 254 -9.69 -26.26 5.45
CA GLN A 254 -10.73 -27.07 4.84
C GLN A 254 -10.77 -26.82 3.33
N ASP A 255 -11.13 -27.85 2.57
CA ASP A 255 -11.50 -27.67 1.18
C ASP A 255 -12.80 -26.86 1.09
N ILE A 256 -12.82 -25.90 0.17
CA ILE A 256 -13.98 -25.05 -0.09
C ILE A 256 -14.43 -25.35 -1.51
N ASP A 257 -15.74 -25.51 -1.69
CA ASP A 257 -16.34 -25.61 -3.01
C ASP A 257 -15.99 -24.40 -3.89
N ASP A 258 -15.62 -24.65 -5.15
CA ASP A 258 -15.16 -23.62 -6.07
C ASP A 258 -16.20 -22.52 -6.34
N LEU A 259 -17.50 -22.82 -6.28
CA LEU A 259 -18.55 -21.82 -6.45
C LEU A 259 -18.64 -20.92 -5.22
N ILE A 260 -18.57 -21.50 -4.01
CA ILE A 260 -18.53 -20.74 -2.75
C ILE A 260 -17.29 -19.85 -2.71
N LYS A 261 -16.13 -20.38 -3.09
CA LYS A 261 -14.88 -19.63 -3.17
C LYS A 261 -15.02 -18.40 -4.09
N LYS A 262 -15.49 -18.61 -5.33
CA LYS A 262 -15.70 -17.52 -6.29
C LYS A 262 -16.74 -16.50 -5.82
N GLU A 263 -17.78 -16.94 -5.12
CA GLU A 263 -18.78 -16.05 -4.53
C GLU A 263 -18.15 -15.12 -3.48
N ILE A 264 -17.35 -15.69 -2.56
CA ILE A 264 -16.64 -14.91 -1.53
C ILE A 264 -15.66 -13.93 -2.18
N GLU A 265 -14.85 -14.40 -3.13
CA GLU A 265 -13.86 -13.57 -3.83
C GLU A 265 -14.53 -12.40 -4.57
N LYS A 266 -15.66 -12.64 -5.24
CA LYS A 266 -16.44 -11.60 -5.91
C LYS A 266 -17.02 -10.59 -4.93
N GLN A 267 -17.68 -11.05 -3.86
CA GLN A 267 -18.24 -10.16 -2.85
C GLN A 267 -17.16 -9.31 -2.18
N PHE A 268 -16.01 -9.92 -1.88
CA PHE A 268 -14.87 -9.21 -1.32
C PHE A 268 -14.34 -8.12 -2.28
N LEU A 269 -14.19 -8.43 -3.57
CA LEU A 269 -13.77 -7.46 -4.58
C LEU A 269 -14.78 -6.32 -4.72
N ASP A 270 -16.08 -6.61 -4.70
CA ASP A 270 -17.12 -5.61 -4.82
C ASP A 270 -17.08 -4.61 -3.65
N MET A 271 -16.91 -5.12 -2.42
CA MET A 271 -16.89 -4.34 -1.18
C MET A 271 -15.59 -3.58 -0.93
N THR A 272 -14.44 -4.15 -1.31
CA THR A 272 -13.13 -3.64 -0.92
C THR A 272 -12.30 -3.13 -2.09
N GLY A 273 -12.58 -3.56 -3.32
CA GLY A 273 -11.76 -3.28 -4.49
C GLY A 273 -10.43 -4.03 -4.51
N LEU A 274 -10.19 -4.94 -3.56
CA LEU A 274 -9.00 -5.79 -3.50
C LEU A 274 -9.32 -7.21 -4.00
N ILE A 275 -8.30 -7.90 -4.49
CA ILE A 275 -8.39 -9.31 -4.89
C ILE A 275 -8.20 -10.18 -3.63
N LEU A 276 -9.09 -11.15 -3.41
CA LEU A 276 -8.91 -12.17 -2.39
C LEU A 276 -8.43 -13.47 -3.05
N GLU A 277 -7.37 -14.06 -2.50
CA GLU A 277 -6.88 -15.38 -2.85
C GLU A 277 -7.06 -16.32 -1.65
N ILE A 278 -7.98 -17.28 -1.77
CA ILE A 278 -8.21 -18.30 -0.73
C ILE A 278 -7.38 -19.54 -1.07
N LYS A 279 -6.58 -20.01 -0.11
CA LYS A 279 -5.67 -21.17 -0.21
C LYS A 279 -5.96 -22.21 0.84
#